data_AF-A0A7C4RNL9-F1
#
_entry.id   AF-A0A7C4RNL9-F1
#
_cell.length_a   1.000
_cell.length_b   1.000
_cell.length_c   1.000
_cell.angle_alpha   90.00
_cell.angle_beta   90.00
_cell.angle_gamma   90.00
#
_symmetry.space_group_name_H-M   'P 1'
#
loop_
_entity.id
_entity.type
_entity.pdbx_description
1 polymer ?
#
loop_
_entity_poly.entity_id
_entity_poly.type
_entity_poly.pdbx_seq_one_letter_code
_entity_poly.pdbx_strand_id
1 'polypeptide(L)'
;MGVAELTIELISSIRDPEMRVNVASTINYLLDVYSSGKINEDEIRDDLFEIVQTVFSSTMPDKTKEEITKMSKNKVDEFLRAFKMEGLLRRAVSKYRVPMP
;
A
#
# COMPACT_ATOMS: atom_id res chain seq x y z
N MET A 1 -6.60 10.22 4.02
CA MET A 1 -6.11 9.87 2.67
C MET A 1 -6.53 8.45 2.39
N GLY A 2 -7.01 8.16 1.18
CA GLY A 2 -7.32 6.79 0.72
C GLY A 2 -6.07 6.08 0.20
N VAL A 3 -6.18 4.77 -0.08
CA VAL A 3 -5.07 3.98 -0.61
C VAL A 3 -4.59 4.53 -1.97
N ALA A 4 -5.53 4.95 -2.82
CA ALA A 4 -5.20 5.54 -4.13
C ALA A 4 -4.35 6.82 -4.01
N GLU A 5 -4.67 7.69 -3.07
CA GLU A 5 -3.97 8.96 -2.85
C GLU A 5 -2.54 8.71 -2.35
N LEU A 6 -2.37 7.81 -1.37
CA LEU A 6 -1.06 7.41 -0.86
C LEU A 6 -0.21 6.73 -1.94
N THR A 7 -0.84 5.92 -2.81
CA THR A 7 -0.16 5.27 -3.93
C THR A 7 0.36 6.30 -4.92
N ILE A 8 -0.47 7.27 -5.30
CA ILE A 8 -0.09 8.37 -6.21
C ILE A 8 1.09 9.16 -5.62
N GLU A 9 1.02 9.52 -4.34
CA GLU A 9 2.10 10.23 -3.66
C GLU A 9 3.42 9.45 -3.70
N LEU A 10 3.38 8.14 -3.40
CA LEU A 10 4.56 7.27 -3.42
C LEU A 10 5.19 7.20 -4.81
N ILE A 11 4.38 6.92 -5.84
CA ILE A 11 4.88 6.73 -7.21
C ILE A 11 5.26 8.04 -7.91
N SER A 12 4.83 9.19 -7.39
CA SER A 12 5.17 10.50 -7.97
C SER A 12 6.69 10.78 -7.93
N SER A 13 7.41 10.13 -7.01
CA SER A 13 8.88 10.21 -6.91
C SER A 13 9.62 9.34 -7.94
N ILE A 14 8.93 8.40 -8.58
CA ILE A 14 9.51 7.42 -9.49
C ILE A 14 9.52 8.00 -10.91
N ARG A 15 10.72 8.11 -11.52
CA ARG A 15 10.88 8.63 -12.88
C ARG A 15 10.40 7.63 -13.94
N ASP A 16 10.72 6.37 -13.74
CA ASP A 16 10.43 5.30 -14.69
C ASP A 16 8.91 4.97 -14.72
N PRO A 17 8.24 5.08 -15.88
CA PRO A 17 6.80 4.85 -15.98
C PRO A 17 6.41 3.40 -15.72
N GLU A 18 7.24 2.43 -16.10
CA GLU A 18 6.96 1.01 -15.91
C GLU A 18 6.97 0.66 -14.41
N MET A 19 8.00 1.14 -13.70
CA MET A 19 8.10 1.00 -12.25
C MET A 19 6.93 1.68 -11.53
N ARG A 20 6.45 2.85 -11.98
CA ARG A 20 5.23 3.48 -11.42
C ARG A 20 4.03 2.56 -11.51
N VAL A 21 3.78 1.98 -12.67
CA VAL A 21 2.64 1.09 -12.90
C VAL A 21 2.78 -0.19 -12.09
N ASN A 22 3.98 -0.78 -12.04
CA ASN A 22 4.25 -1.99 -11.28
C ASN A 22 4.01 -1.77 -9.79
N VAL A 23 4.58 -0.72 -9.19
CA VAL A 23 4.37 -0.41 -7.76
C VAL A 23 2.90 -0.17 -7.45
N ALA A 24 2.20 0.61 -8.28
CA ALA A 24 0.78 0.87 -8.07
C ALA A 24 -0.07 -0.41 -8.18
N SER A 25 0.26 -1.29 -9.13
CA SER A 25 -0.43 -2.57 -9.32
C SER A 25 -0.22 -3.49 -8.12
N THR A 26 1.01 -3.58 -7.61
CA THR A 26 1.33 -4.39 -6.44
C THR A 26 0.59 -3.90 -5.19
N ILE A 27 0.55 -2.59 -4.94
CA ILE A 27 -0.17 -2.04 -3.78
C ILE A 27 -1.68 -2.32 -3.88
N ASN A 28 -2.27 -2.18 -5.06
CA ASN A 28 -3.68 -2.53 -5.27
C ASN A 28 -3.93 -4.03 -5.05
N TYR A 29 -3.02 -4.89 -5.52
CA TYR A 29 -3.10 -6.32 -5.27
C TYR A 29 -3.07 -6.64 -3.78
N LEU A 30 -2.16 -6.04 -3.02
CA LEU A 30 -2.08 -6.21 -1.57
C LEU A 30 -3.39 -5.78 -0.88
N LEU A 31 -3.98 -4.66 -1.31
CA LEU A 31 -5.28 -4.21 -0.79
C LEU A 31 -6.39 -5.22 -1.07
N ASP A 32 -6.44 -5.79 -2.28
CA ASP A 32 -7.44 -6.78 -2.65
C ASP A 32 -7.32 -8.06 -1.83
N VAL A 33 -6.09 -8.58 -1.67
CA VAL A 33 -5.83 -9.78 -0.87
C VAL A 33 -6.14 -9.52 0.62
N TYR A 34 -5.73 -8.38 1.17
CA TYR A 34 -6.07 -7.96 2.53
C TYR A 34 -7.59 -7.82 2.73
N SER A 35 -8.27 -7.18 1.79
CA SER A 35 -9.72 -6.97 1.85
C SER A 35 -10.49 -8.29 1.80
N SER A 36 -9.96 -9.29 1.09
CA SER A 36 -10.52 -10.64 1.02
C SER A 36 -10.34 -11.47 2.30
N GLY A 37 -9.52 -11.00 3.25
CA GLY A 37 -9.24 -11.69 4.51
C GLY A 37 -8.32 -12.90 4.37
N LYS A 38 -7.58 -13.01 3.25
CA LYS A 38 -6.66 -14.13 2.97
C LYS A 38 -5.26 -13.97 3.59
N ILE A 39 -4.93 -12.77 4.02
CA ILE A 39 -3.62 -12.38 4.54
C ILE A 39 -3.82 -11.52 5.79
N ASN A 40 -2.94 -11.69 6.77
CA ASN A 40 -3.03 -10.94 8.01
C ASN A 40 -2.32 -9.58 7.92
N GLU A 41 -2.45 -8.77 8.96
CA GLU A 41 -1.89 -7.41 8.98
C GLU A 41 -0.36 -7.38 9.01
N ASP A 42 0.28 -8.32 9.72
CA ASP A 42 1.73 -8.35 9.86
C ASP A 42 2.39 -8.75 8.53
N GLU A 43 1.80 -9.72 7.81
CA GLU A 43 2.25 -10.07 6.46
C GLU A 43 2.15 -8.88 5.49
N ILE A 44 1.02 -8.15 5.50
CA ILE A 44 0.86 -6.93 4.68
C ILE A 44 1.84 -5.83 5.07
N ARG A 45 2.15 -5.70 6.37
CA ARG A 45 3.13 -4.71 6.84
C ARG A 45 4.50 -4.98 6.25
N ASP A 46 4.93 -6.24 6.27
CA ASP A 46 6.25 -6.64 5.77
C ASP A 46 6.33 -6.43 4.24
N ASP A 47 5.31 -6.85 3.49
CA ASP A 47 5.23 -6.65 2.04
C ASP A 47 5.24 -5.15 1.65
N LEU A 48 4.43 -4.33 2.34
CA LEU A 48 4.42 -2.89 2.11
C LEU A 48 5.76 -2.25 2.47
N PHE A 49 6.41 -2.72 3.54
CA PHE A 49 7.70 -2.20 3.95
C PHE A 49 8.77 -2.46 2.90
N GLU A 50 8.83 -3.67 2.33
CA GLU A 50 9.76 -4.00 1.25
C GLU A 50 9.56 -3.11 0.02
N ILE A 51 8.31 -2.93 -0.41
CA ILE A 51 7.97 -2.09 -1.57
C ILE A 51 8.37 -0.64 -1.32
N VAL A 52 7.91 -0.06 -0.19
CA VAL A 52 8.18 1.35 0.12
C VAL A 52 9.67 1.60 0.32
N GLN A 53 10.38 0.69 1.00
CA GLN A 53 11.81 0.80 1.20
C GLN A 53 12.57 0.75 -0.12
N THR A 54 12.15 -0.13 -1.05
CA THR A 54 12.75 -0.22 -2.39
C THR A 54 12.53 1.05 -3.18
N VAL A 55 11.31 1.62 -3.14
CA VAL A 55 11.00 2.89 -3.80
C VAL A 55 11.86 4.01 -3.23
N PHE A 56 11.85 4.22 -1.91
CA PHE A 56 12.61 5.30 -1.28
C PHE A 56 14.12 5.15 -1.46
N SER A 57 14.66 3.93 -1.36
CA SER A 57 16.09 3.70 -1.60
C SER A 57 16.51 4.03 -3.04
N SER A 58 15.58 3.86 -3.99
CA SER A 58 15.82 4.11 -5.41
C SER A 58 15.58 5.57 -5.81
N THR A 59 14.68 6.28 -5.13
CA THR A 59 14.29 7.66 -5.48
C THR A 59 14.97 8.73 -4.61
N MET A 60 15.57 8.35 -3.48
CA MET A 60 16.21 9.27 -2.53
C MET A 60 17.67 8.87 -2.23
N PRO A 61 18.59 8.93 -3.22
CA PRO A 61 19.98 8.48 -3.06
C PRO A 61 20.78 9.29 -2.00
N ASP A 62 20.34 10.50 -1.67
CA ASP A 62 21.00 11.38 -0.70
C ASP A 62 20.68 11.04 0.76
N LYS A 63 19.76 10.11 1.02
CA LYS A 63 19.34 9.73 2.37
C LYS A 63 20.11 8.52 2.88
N THR A 64 20.36 8.52 4.19
CA THR A 64 20.96 7.37 4.86
C THR A 64 19.97 6.20 4.97
N LYS A 65 20.50 4.98 5.13
CA LYS A 65 19.69 3.78 5.33
C LYS A 65 18.72 3.89 6.52
N GLU A 66 19.15 4.54 7.60
CA GLU A 66 18.32 4.75 8.79
C GLU A 66 17.15 5.70 8.52
N GLU A 67 17.40 6.81 7.83
CA GLU A 67 16.35 7.74 7.42
C GLU A 67 15.33 7.08 6.50
N ILE A 68 15.80 6.33 5.49
CA ILE A 68 14.94 5.57 4.58
C ILE A 68 14.09 4.57 5.34
N THR A 69 14.68 3.83 6.28
CA THR A 69 13.96 2.85 7.10
C THR A 69 12.88 3.52 7.93
N LYS A 70 13.18 4.65 8.58
CA LYS A 70 12.21 5.40 9.39
C LYS A 70 11.07 5.95 8.55
N MET A 71 11.38 6.55 7.40
CA MET A 71 10.37 7.06 6.46
C MET A 71 9.49 5.93 5.93
N SER A 72 10.09 4.78 5.61
CA SER A 72 9.36 3.61 5.10
C SER A 72 8.37 3.10 6.15
N LYS A 73 8.79 2.95 7.41
CA LYS A 73 7.89 2.54 8.52
C LYS A 73 6.70 3.48 8.67
N ASN A 74 6.95 4.80 8.71
CA ASN A 74 5.88 5.78 8.82
C ASN A 74 4.89 5.68 7.65
N LYS A 75 5.40 5.50 6.43
CA LYS A 75 4.54 5.40 5.25
C LYS A 75 3.74 4.10 5.23
N VAL A 76 4.33 2.99 5.66
CA VAL A 76 3.63 1.71 5.85
C VAL A 76 2.49 1.86 6.86
N ASP A 77 2.70 2.57 7.97
CA ASP A 77 1.64 2.81 8.96
C ASP A 77 0.47 3.61 8.37
N GLU A 78 0.74 4.58 7.49
CA GLU A 78 -0.30 5.29 6.75
C GLU A 78 -1.09 4.35 5.83
N PHE A 79 -0.39 3.50 5.06
CA PHE A 79 -1.02 2.50 4.19
C PHE A 79 -1.85 1.50 4.99
N LEU A 80 -1.34 0.97 6.10
CA LEU A 80 -2.08 0.01 6.93
C LEU A 80 -3.38 0.60 7.48
N ARG A 81 -3.38 1.86 7.89
CA ARG A 81 -4.61 2.54 8.32
C ARG A 81 -5.61 2.67 7.18
N ALA A 82 -5.15 3.03 5.99
CA ALA A 82 -5.99 3.13 4.80
C ALA A 82 -6.55 1.74 4.37
N PHE A 83 -5.71 0.70 4.40
CA PHE A 83 -6.08 -0.68 4.10
C PHE A 83 -7.16 -1.19 5.07
N LYS A 84 -7.02 -0.94 6.37
CA LYS A 84 -8.04 -1.27 7.37
C LYS A 84 -9.38 -0.63 7.02
N MET A 85 -9.36 0.67 6.75
CA MET A 85 -10.57 1.43 6.48
C MET A 85 -11.26 0.96 5.19
N GLU A 86 -10.51 0.81 4.09
CA GLU A 86 -11.05 0.34 2.81
C GLU A 86 -11.46 -1.13 2.87
N GLY A 87 -10.69 -2.00 3.51
CA GLY A 87 -11.01 -3.41 3.68
C GLY A 87 -12.29 -3.61 4.49
N LEU A 88 -12.50 -2.82 5.56
CA LEU A 88 -13.75 -2.84 6.31
C LEU A 88 -14.94 -2.40 5.44
N LEU A 89 -14.81 -1.32 4.68
CA LEU A 89 -15.85 -0.84 3.76
C LEU A 89 -16.20 -1.90 2.70
N ARG A 90 -15.19 -2.51 2.06
CA ARG A 90 -15.40 -3.56 1.04
C ARG A 90 -16.10 -4.79 1.62
N ARG A 91 -15.71 -5.23 2.82
CA ARG A 91 -16.37 -6.35 3.51
C ARG A 91 -17.80 -6.01 3.91
N ALA A 92 -18.05 -4.80 4.39
CA ALA A 92 -19.40 -4.34 4.72
C ALA A 92 -20.30 -4.32 3.47
N VAL A 93 -19.85 -3.70 2.38
CA VAL A 93 -20.60 -3.64 1.11
C VAL A 93 -20.87 -5.04 0.55
N SER A 94 -19.89 -5.95 0.64
CA SER A 94 -20.09 -7.36 0.23
C SER A 94 -21.18 -8.05 1.07
N LYS A 95 -21.22 -7.79 2.38
CA LYS A 95 -22.24 -8.34 3.29
C LYS A 95 -23.65 -7.75 3.07
N TYR A 96 -23.75 -6.51 2.61
CA TYR A 96 -25.02 -5.82 2.33
C TYR A 96 -25.48 -5.92 0.86
N ARG A 97 -24.66 -6.43 -0.05
CA ARG A 97 -25.10 -6.93 -1.36
C ARG A 97 -25.86 -8.24 -1.16
N VAL A 98 -27.08 -8.13 -0.65
CA VAL A 98 -28.09 -9.20 -0.75
C VAL A 98 -28.30 -9.49 -2.25
N PRO A 99 -28.30 -10.76 -2.71
CA PRO A 99 -28.69 -11.05 -4.09
C PRO A 99 -30.12 -10.54 -4.29
N MET A 100 -30.30 -9.63 -5.25
CA MET A 100 -31.65 -9.30 -5.71
C MET A 100 -32.26 -10.57 -6.34
N PRO A 101 -33.55 -10.85 -6.07
CA PRO A 101 -34.25 -12.03 -6.56
C PRO A 101 -34.30 -12.11 -8.09
#